data_AF-A0A8I0P2B4-F1
#
_entry.id   AF-A0A8I0P2B4-F1
#
_cell.length_a   1.000
_cell.length_b   1.000
_cell.length_c   1.000
_cell.angle_alpha   90.00
_cell.angle_beta   90.00
_cell.angle_gamma   90.00
#
_symmetry.space_group_name_H-M   'P 1'
#
loop_
_entity.id
_entity.type
_entity.pdbx_description
1 polymer ?
#
loop_
_entity_poly.entity_id
_entity_poly.type
_entity_poly.pdbx_seq_one_letter_code
_entity_poly.pdbx_strand_id
1 'polypeptide(L)'
;MTVLEDRIAMAESDNTRQLDEMFERLEKMPVPEGYKVEIVEGTIYMSPQRDAHWQTIRRIVRELDNHFGDDVHVVSDVRIDFPGPLNGYCPDVAKLRDDAEKDARDHWRYEDIEFIAEVISTDTARNDYGPQEDRVRTRRGPRLPDRRPLCGQVPAVHPAQGRRLHQ
;
A
#
# COMPACT_ATOMS: atom_id res chain seq x y z
N MET A 1 -21.13 25.14 -11.89
CA MET A 1 -19.71 25.20 -11.52
C MET A 1 -19.54 26.36 -10.56
N THR A 2 -19.29 26.07 -9.29
CA THR A 2 -19.10 27.07 -8.25
C THR A 2 -17.61 27.32 -8.04
N VAL A 3 -17.24 28.51 -7.57
CA VAL A 3 -15.84 28.87 -7.26
C VAL A 3 -15.19 27.90 -6.28
N LEU A 4 -15.98 27.24 -5.43
CA LEU A 4 -15.48 26.26 -4.46
C LEU A 4 -15.06 24.94 -5.14
N GLU A 5 -15.88 24.45 -6.08
CA GLU A 5 -15.57 23.25 -6.88
C GLU A 5 -14.28 23.45 -7.70
N ASP A 6 -14.12 24.63 -8.29
CA ASP A 6 -12.91 24.98 -9.07
C ASP A 6 -11.66 25.00 -8.20
N ARG A 7 -11.73 25.60 -7.01
CA ARG A 7 -10.59 25.67 -6.08
C ARG A 7 -10.17 24.31 -5.55
N ILE A 8 -11.12 23.41 -5.30
CA ILE A 8 -10.83 22.03 -4.89
C ILE A 8 -10.16 21.28 -6.03
N ALA A 9 -10.70 21.38 -7.24
CA ALA A 9 -10.13 20.73 -8.42
C ALA A 9 -8.69 21.18 -8.70
N MET A 10 -8.41 22.48 -8.59
CA MET A 10 -7.04 23.00 -8.77
C MET A 10 -6.08 22.47 -7.69
N ALA A 11 -6.50 22.46 -6.42
CA ALA A 11 -5.68 21.97 -5.32
C ALA A 11 -5.35 20.46 -5.46
N GLU A 12 -6.34 19.65 -5.83
CA GLU A 12 -6.11 18.22 -6.10
C GLU A 12 -5.17 18.02 -7.30
N SER A 13 -5.31 18.83 -8.36
CA SER A 13 -4.43 18.73 -9.53
C SER A 13 -2.96 19.07 -9.23
N ASP A 14 -2.71 20.08 -8.41
CA ASP A 14 -1.35 20.45 -7.97
C ASP A 14 -0.76 19.41 -7.01
N ASN A 15 -1.61 18.77 -6.20
CA ASN A 15 -1.22 17.68 -5.31
C ASN A 15 -0.78 16.44 -6.09
N THR A 16 -1.57 15.99 -7.07
CA THR A 16 -1.20 14.83 -7.91
C THR A 16 0.08 15.08 -8.69
N ARG A 17 0.25 16.28 -9.26
CA ARG A 17 1.48 16.63 -9.99
C ARG A 17 2.72 16.56 -9.10
N GLN A 18 2.62 17.05 -7.86
CA GLN A 18 3.73 16.96 -6.91
C GLN A 18 4.05 15.51 -6.54
N LEU A 19 3.04 14.65 -6.35
CA LEU A 19 3.26 13.22 -6.12
C LEU A 19 3.95 12.56 -7.31
N ASP A 20 3.50 12.83 -8.54
CA ASP A 20 4.10 12.28 -9.75
C ASP A 20 5.59 12.65 -9.85
N GLU A 21 5.94 13.92 -9.58
CA GLU A 21 7.33 14.36 -9.53
C GLU A 21 8.14 13.64 -8.44
N MET A 22 7.53 13.35 -7.29
CA MET A 22 8.21 12.60 -6.22
C MET A 22 8.50 11.16 -6.64
N PHE A 23 7.52 10.46 -7.24
CA PHE A 23 7.70 9.10 -7.72
C PHE A 23 8.73 9.04 -8.87
N GLU A 24 8.71 9.97 -9.82
CA GLU A 24 9.73 10.06 -10.88
C GLU A 24 11.16 10.28 -10.33
N ARG A 25 11.28 11.04 -9.22
CA ARG A 25 12.57 11.22 -8.53
C ARG A 25 12.99 9.97 -7.79
N LEU A 26 12.05 9.25 -7.19
CA LEU A 26 12.28 7.99 -6.48
C LEU A 26 12.92 6.96 -7.40
N GLU A 27 12.41 6.81 -8.63
CA GLU A 27 12.92 5.89 -9.66
C GLU A 27 14.38 6.16 -10.04
N LYS A 28 14.84 7.42 -9.90
CA LYS A 28 16.19 7.86 -10.25
C LYS A 28 17.12 7.97 -9.04
N MET A 29 16.59 7.69 -7.84
CA MET A 29 17.33 7.87 -6.60
C MET A 29 18.39 6.77 -6.44
N PRO A 30 19.62 7.09 -5.99
CA PRO A 30 20.63 6.08 -5.70
C PRO A 30 20.28 5.36 -4.39
N VAL A 31 19.36 4.40 -4.46
CA VAL A 31 18.95 3.55 -3.33
C VAL A 31 20.04 2.50 -3.08
N PRO A 32 20.55 2.35 -1.85
CA PRO A 32 21.45 1.27 -1.51
C PRO A 32 20.81 -0.10 -1.77
N GLU A 33 21.60 -1.06 -2.24
CA GLU A 33 21.12 -2.42 -2.48
C GLU A 33 20.50 -3.04 -1.21
N GLY A 34 19.38 -3.73 -1.38
CA GLY A 34 18.67 -4.36 -0.27
C GLY A 34 17.82 -3.40 0.56
N TYR A 35 17.55 -2.18 0.10
CA TYR A 35 16.59 -1.27 0.72
C TYR A 35 15.38 -1.01 -0.18
N LYS A 36 14.19 -0.98 0.44
CA LYS A 36 12.94 -0.46 -0.15
C LYS A 36 12.85 1.03 0.16
N VAL A 37 12.32 1.81 -0.77
CA VAL A 37 12.02 3.23 -0.54
C VAL A 37 10.56 3.49 -0.87
N GLU A 38 9.89 4.23 0.00
CA GLU A 38 8.46 4.50 -0.08
C GLU A 38 8.18 5.98 0.16
N ILE A 39 7.14 6.50 -0.49
CA ILE A 39 6.62 7.83 -0.23
C ILE A 39 5.39 7.70 0.68
N VAL A 40 5.35 8.53 1.71
CA VAL A 40 4.37 8.53 2.77
C VAL A 40 4.03 9.98 3.10
N GLU A 41 2.85 10.45 2.70
CA GLU A 41 2.40 11.82 2.99
C GLU A 41 3.47 12.88 2.61
N GLY A 42 4.11 12.71 1.45
CA GLY A 42 5.18 13.60 1.01
C GLY A 42 6.56 13.39 1.65
N THR A 43 6.74 12.36 2.49
CA THR A 43 8.01 12.00 3.14
C THR A 43 8.57 10.72 2.55
N ILE A 44 9.89 10.69 2.33
CA ILE A 44 10.60 9.49 1.84
C ILE A 44 11.06 8.64 3.03
N TYR A 45 10.61 7.38 3.05
CA TYR A 45 11.03 6.36 3.99
C TYR A 45 11.91 5.34 3.28
N MET A 46 12.90 4.80 3.98
CA MET A 46 13.79 3.77 3.46
C MET A 46 13.96 2.67 4.52
N SER A 47 13.72 1.42 4.12
CA SER A 47 13.73 0.27 5.03
C SER A 47 14.55 -0.89 4.44
N PRO A 48 15.32 -1.64 5.25
CA PRO A 48 16.01 -2.83 4.76
C PRO A 48 15.00 -3.91 4.34
N GLN A 49 15.15 -4.47 3.14
CA GLN A 49 14.37 -5.63 2.69
C GLN A 49 14.88 -6.91 3.35
N ARG A 50 13.94 -7.76 3.78
CA ARG A 50 14.23 -9.03 4.47
C ARG A 50 13.43 -10.16 3.82
N ASP A 51 14.02 -11.36 3.73
CA ASP A 51 13.32 -12.56 3.23
C ASP A 51 12.02 -12.83 3.99
N ALA A 52 12.02 -12.67 5.32
CA ALA A 52 10.82 -12.84 6.15
C ALA A 52 9.64 -11.95 5.72
N HIS A 53 9.91 -10.74 5.25
CA HIS A 53 8.88 -9.81 4.76
C HIS A 53 8.29 -10.34 3.46
N TRP A 54 9.14 -10.67 2.48
CA TRP A 54 8.71 -11.29 1.22
C TRP A 54 7.94 -12.61 1.43
N GLN A 55 8.42 -13.51 2.29
CA GLN A 55 7.74 -14.78 2.57
C GLN A 55 6.35 -14.55 3.17
N THR A 56 6.16 -13.47 3.92
CA THR A 56 4.86 -13.11 4.51
C THR A 56 3.92 -12.58 3.43
N ILE A 57 4.36 -11.61 2.60
CA ILE A 57 3.60 -11.12 1.43
C ILE A 57 3.16 -12.29 0.56
N ARG A 58 4.10 -13.18 0.19
CA ARG A 58 3.82 -14.34 -0.64
C ARG A 58 2.78 -15.29 -0.03
N ARG A 59 2.75 -15.45 1.29
CA ARG A 59 1.71 -16.26 1.96
C ARG A 59 0.35 -15.58 1.87
N ILE A 60 0.28 -14.26 2.08
CA ILE A 60 -0.97 -13.50 1.97
C ILE A 60 -1.55 -13.66 0.57
N VAL A 61 -0.75 -13.41 -0.47
CA VAL A 61 -1.19 -13.55 -1.88
C VAL A 61 -1.74 -14.95 -2.15
N ARG A 62 -1.02 -16.00 -1.72
CA ARG A 62 -1.49 -17.39 -1.89
C ARG A 62 -2.80 -17.70 -1.18
N GLU A 63 -3.00 -17.16 0.02
CA GLU A 63 -4.27 -17.35 0.73
C GLU A 63 -5.41 -16.60 0.01
N LEU A 64 -5.14 -15.45 -0.60
CA LEU A 64 -6.11 -14.75 -1.45
C LEU A 64 -6.43 -15.59 -2.70
N ASP A 65 -5.43 -16.09 -3.41
CA ASP A 65 -5.62 -16.97 -4.58
C ASP A 65 -6.44 -18.21 -4.21
N ASN A 66 -6.11 -18.88 -3.10
CA ASN A 66 -6.82 -20.07 -2.63
C ASN A 66 -8.28 -19.78 -2.24
N HIS A 67 -8.57 -18.58 -1.74
CA HIS A 67 -9.89 -18.23 -1.25
C HIS A 67 -10.81 -17.67 -2.33
N PHE A 68 -10.27 -16.88 -3.26
CA PHE A 68 -11.04 -16.15 -4.27
C PHE A 68 -10.87 -16.73 -5.69
N GLY A 69 -9.91 -17.62 -5.91
CA GLY A 69 -9.58 -18.22 -7.20
C GLY A 69 -8.39 -17.53 -7.89
N ASP A 70 -7.84 -18.19 -8.91
CA ASP A 70 -6.61 -17.77 -9.61
C ASP A 70 -6.75 -16.42 -10.36
N ASP A 71 -7.98 -15.99 -10.65
CA ASP A 71 -8.28 -14.73 -11.33
C ASP A 71 -8.49 -13.56 -10.36
N VAL A 72 -8.19 -13.72 -9.05
CA VAL A 72 -8.35 -12.65 -8.07
C VAL A 72 -7.45 -11.45 -8.39
N HIS A 73 -8.02 -10.25 -8.36
CA HIS A 73 -7.26 -9.02 -8.61
C HIS A 73 -6.47 -8.64 -7.36
N VAL A 74 -5.19 -9.03 -7.31
CA VAL A 74 -4.26 -8.70 -6.23
C VAL A 74 -3.04 -8.00 -6.79
N VAL A 75 -2.66 -6.88 -6.17
CA VAL A 75 -1.44 -6.13 -6.49
C VAL A 75 -0.55 -6.00 -5.26
N SER A 76 0.75 -5.87 -5.49
CA SER A 76 1.78 -5.73 -4.47
C SER A 76 2.80 -4.70 -4.94
N ASP A 77 3.18 -3.76 -4.07
CA ASP A 77 4.10 -2.67 -4.39
C ASP A 77 3.67 -1.81 -5.61
N VAL A 78 2.36 -1.68 -5.83
CA VAL A 78 1.78 -0.82 -6.87
C VAL A 78 1.22 0.45 -6.24
N ARG A 79 1.59 1.61 -6.80
CA ARG A 79 1.10 2.92 -6.34
C ARG A 79 -0.41 3.02 -6.45
N ILE A 80 -1.04 3.47 -5.38
CA ILE A 80 -2.44 3.88 -5.34
C ILE A 80 -2.54 5.24 -4.68
N ASP A 81 -3.26 6.15 -5.32
CA ASP A 81 -3.49 7.50 -4.82
C ASP A 81 -4.80 7.53 -4.01
N PHE A 82 -4.68 7.90 -2.74
CA PHE A 82 -5.79 8.05 -1.80
C PHE A 82 -6.16 9.53 -1.65
N PRO A 83 -7.39 9.84 -1.20
CA PRO A 83 -7.78 11.21 -0.95
C PRO A 83 -6.87 11.87 0.08
N GLY A 84 -6.49 13.13 -0.17
CA GLY A 84 -5.69 13.94 0.74
C GLY A 84 -4.34 14.38 0.17
N PRO A 85 -3.69 15.35 0.84
CA PRO A 85 -2.43 15.92 0.36
C PRO A 85 -1.32 14.88 0.40
N LEU A 86 -0.65 14.70 -0.74
CA LEU A 86 0.49 13.83 -0.98
C LEU A 86 0.25 12.39 -0.50
N ASN A 87 -0.99 11.91 -0.62
CA ASN A 87 -1.43 10.62 -0.10
C ASN A 87 -1.43 9.52 -1.17
N GLY A 88 -0.29 9.36 -1.87
CA GLY A 88 -0.05 8.21 -2.74
C GLY A 88 0.95 7.27 -2.09
N TYR A 89 0.64 5.97 -2.01
CA TYR A 89 1.58 4.97 -1.51
C TYR A 89 1.39 3.61 -2.18
N CYS A 90 2.37 2.73 -2.02
CA CYS A 90 2.38 1.38 -2.59
C CYS A 90 2.15 0.36 -1.48
N PRO A 91 0.93 -0.20 -1.33
CA PRO A 91 0.68 -1.20 -0.29
C PRO A 91 1.47 -2.48 -0.56
N ASP A 92 1.89 -3.18 0.50
CA ASP A 92 2.55 -4.48 0.36
C ASP A 92 1.62 -5.49 -0.34
N VAL A 93 0.32 -5.50 -0.01
CA VAL A 93 -0.72 -6.24 -0.73
C VAL A 93 -2.03 -5.45 -0.75
N ALA A 94 -2.67 -5.33 -1.92
CA ALA A 94 -4.03 -4.83 -2.06
C ALA A 94 -4.88 -5.77 -2.91
N LYS A 95 -6.06 -6.15 -2.42
CA LYS A 95 -7.10 -6.88 -3.17
C LYS A 95 -8.11 -5.87 -3.70
N LEU A 96 -8.34 -5.93 -5.00
CA LEU A 96 -9.28 -5.09 -5.72
C LEU A 96 -10.58 -5.87 -5.99
N ARG A 97 -11.69 -5.16 -6.19
CA ARG A 97 -12.93 -5.74 -6.69
C ARG A 97 -12.72 -6.36 -8.08
N ASP A 98 -13.54 -7.32 -8.44
CA ASP A 98 -13.35 -8.11 -9.67
C ASP A 98 -13.60 -7.26 -10.95
N ASP A 99 -14.42 -6.22 -10.84
CA ASP A 99 -14.68 -5.21 -11.87
C ASP A 99 -13.86 -3.93 -11.64
N ALA A 100 -12.69 -4.04 -11.02
CA ALA A 100 -11.80 -2.91 -10.85
C ALA A 100 -11.26 -2.46 -12.20
N GLU A 101 -11.27 -1.15 -12.42
CA GLU A 101 -10.75 -0.56 -13.65
C GLU A 101 -9.74 0.53 -13.31
N LYS A 102 -8.64 0.53 -14.06
CA LYS A 102 -7.69 1.63 -13.98
C LYS A 102 -8.32 2.93 -14.48
N ASP A 103 -7.79 4.05 -14.01
CA ASP A 103 -8.16 5.36 -14.51
C ASP A 103 -7.46 5.70 -15.84
N ALA A 104 -7.68 6.93 -16.34
CA ALA A 104 -7.06 7.41 -17.58
C ALA A 104 -5.52 7.57 -17.48
N ARG A 105 -4.95 7.45 -16.28
CA ARG A 105 -3.51 7.53 -16.00
C ARG A 105 -2.88 6.14 -15.77
N ASP A 106 -3.63 5.07 -16.02
CA ASP A 106 -3.21 3.68 -15.76
C ASP A 106 -2.99 3.37 -14.26
N HIS A 107 -3.60 4.15 -13.36
CA HIS A 107 -3.57 3.93 -11.92
C HIS A 107 -4.81 3.16 -11.45
N TRP A 108 -4.65 2.31 -10.43
CA TRP A 108 -5.78 1.72 -9.73
C TRP A 108 -6.50 2.76 -8.88
N ARG A 109 -7.82 2.64 -8.80
CA ARG A 109 -8.67 3.54 -8.00
C ARG A 109 -8.76 3.04 -6.58
N TYR A 110 -8.56 3.91 -5.59
CA TYR A 110 -8.62 3.51 -4.19
C TYR A 110 -10.02 3.00 -3.79
N GLU A 111 -11.07 3.44 -4.49
CA GLU A 111 -12.46 3.01 -4.31
C GLU A 111 -12.71 1.55 -4.72
N ASP A 112 -11.81 0.99 -5.52
CA ASP A 112 -11.89 -0.37 -6.01
C ASP A 112 -11.17 -1.35 -5.07
N ILE A 113 -10.49 -0.86 -4.03
CA ILE A 113 -9.82 -1.68 -3.02
C ILE A 113 -10.85 -2.25 -2.04
N GLU A 114 -10.84 -3.56 -1.86
CA GLU A 114 -11.63 -4.24 -0.83
C GLU A 114 -10.81 -4.49 0.44
N PHE A 115 -9.51 -4.76 0.28
CA PHE A 115 -8.62 -5.15 1.36
C PHE A 115 -7.18 -4.70 1.11
N ILE A 116 -6.50 -4.26 2.17
CA ILE A 116 -5.06 -3.95 2.20
C ILE A 116 -4.41 -4.75 3.32
N ALA A 117 -3.25 -5.35 3.05
CA ALA A 117 -2.37 -5.92 4.05
C ALA A 117 -0.99 -5.26 4.01
N GLU A 118 -0.54 -4.77 5.18
CA GLU A 118 0.82 -4.25 5.38
C GLU A 118 1.65 -5.22 6.23
N VAL A 119 2.86 -5.54 5.78
CA VAL A 119 3.75 -6.47 6.45
C VAL A 119 4.77 -5.71 7.30
N ILE A 120 4.42 -5.51 8.57
CA ILE A 120 5.25 -4.77 9.51
C ILE A 120 6.35 -5.63 10.13
N SER A 121 7.52 -5.03 10.37
CA SER A 121 8.62 -5.64 11.12
C SER A 121 8.52 -5.21 12.60
N THR A 122 8.56 -6.17 13.53
CA THR A 122 8.50 -5.90 14.98
C THR A 122 9.65 -5.01 15.48
N ASP A 123 10.81 -5.02 14.80
CA ASP A 123 11.98 -4.24 15.21
C ASP A 123 11.88 -2.76 14.80
N THR A 124 11.15 -2.46 13.74
CA THR A 124 10.94 -1.09 13.22
C THR A 124 9.57 -0.53 13.55
N ALA A 125 8.74 -1.35 14.21
CA ALA A 125 7.33 -1.07 14.38
C ALA A 125 7.09 0.32 15.01
N ARG A 126 7.94 0.77 15.96
CA ARG A 126 7.86 2.13 16.54
C ARG A 126 7.99 3.29 15.55
N ASN A 127 8.61 3.07 14.39
CA ASN A 127 8.72 4.01 13.27
C ASN A 127 7.62 3.82 12.21
N ASP A 128 7.00 2.63 12.12
CA ASP A 128 5.99 2.27 11.12
C ASP A 128 4.54 2.46 11.65
N TYR A 129 4.33 2.45 12.97
CA TYR A 129 3.02 2.35 13.63
C TYR A 129 2.04 3.51 13.38
N GLY A 130 2.50 4.74 13.13
CA GLY A 130 1.62 5.92 13.08
C GLY A 130 1.07 6.20 11.69
N PRO A 131 1.93 6.49 10.70
CA PRO A 131 1.47 7.02 9.42
C PRO A 131 0.72 6.00 8.55
N GLN A 132 1.00 4.70 8.65
CA GLN A 132 0.31 3.69 7.83
C GLN A 132 -1.12 3.40 8.33
N GLU A 133 -1.36 3.40 9.64
CA GLU A 133 -2.70 3.19 10.21
C GLU A 133 -3.64 4.38 9.95
N ASP A 134 -3.13 5.60 10.08
CA ASP A 134 -3.89 6.82 9.79
C ASP A 134 -4.19 6.99 8.30
N ARG A 135 -3.35 6.42 7.41
CA ARG A 135 -3.54 6.43 5.95
C ARG A 135 -4.76 5.65 5.49
N VAL A 136 -5.05 4.51 6.11
CA VAL A 136 -6.26 3.70 5.82
C VAL A 136 -7.42 4.02 6.78
N ARG A 137 -7.16 4.78 7.85
CA ARG A 137 -8.07 5.11 8.98
C ARG A 137 -9.27 4.17 9.14
N THR A 138 -9.02 3.07 9.85
CA THR A 138 -10.07 2.20 10.37
C THR A 138 -10.79 2.86 11.55
N ARG A 139 -12.12 3.04 11.47
CA ARG A 139 -12.97 3.24 12.65
C ARG A 139 -13.54 1.87 13.02
N ARG A 140 -13.12 1.30 14.15
CA ARG A 140 -13.87 0.18 14.77
C ARG A 140 -15.23 0.71 15.25
N GLY A 141 -16.27 0.52 14.45
CA GLY A 141 -17.65 0.95 14.73
C GLY A 141 -18.62 0.45 13.65
N PRO A 142 -19.94 0.38 13.93
CA PRO A 142 -20.89 -0.33 13.10
C PRO A 142 -21.02 0.31 11.71
N ARG A 143 -21.21 -0.56 10.71
CA ARG A 143 -21.28 -0.27 9.26
C ARG A 143 -22.12 0.99 8.96
N LEU A 144 -21.46 2.00 8.39
CA LEU A 144 -22.08 3.11 7.65
C LEU A 144 -21.57 3.04 6.19
N PRO A 145 -22.32 3.60 5.23
CA PRO A 145 -22.16 3.34 3.78
C PRO A 145 -20.99 4.08 3.12
N ASP A 146 -19.89 4.29 3.84
CA ASP A 146 -18.66 4.86 3.30
C ASP A 146 -17.77 3.70 2.81
N ARG A 147 -17.60 3.59 1.48
CA ARG A 147 -16.90 2.50 0.78
C ARG A 147 -15.38 2.59 1.00
N ARG A 148 -14.90 2.24 2.20
CA ARG A 148 -13.46 2.25 2.53
C ARG A 148 -12.90 0.84 2.66
N PRO A 149 -11.65 0.60 2.21
CA PRO A 149 -11.03 -0.72 2.27
C PRO A 149 -10.79 -1.18 3.71
N LEU A 150 -10.85 -2.50 3.91
CA LEU A 150 -10.44 -3.11 5.17
C LEU A 150 -8.91 -3.14 5.25
N CYS A 151 -8.33 -2.59 6.31
CA CYS A 151 -6.88 -2.67 6.57
C CYS A 151 -6.58 -3.80 7.56
N GLY A 152 -5.67 -4.70 7.20
CA GLY A 152 -5.04 -5.66 8.10
C GLY A 152 -3.53 -5.41 8.21
N GLN A 153 -2.98 -5.53 9.41
CA GLN A 153 -1.53 -5.58 9.60
C GLN A 153 -1.11 -7.01 9.86
N VAL A 154 -0.06 -7.47 9.19
CA VAL A 154 0.45 -8.83 9.31
C VAL A 154 1.92 -8.76 9.72
N PRO A 155 2.28 -9.17 10.95
CA PRO A 155 3.68 -9.15 11.36
C PRO A 155 4.50 -10.11 10.49
N ALA A 156 5.68 -9.64 10.04
CA ALA A 156 6.61 -10.47 9.29
C ALA A 156 7.03 -11.70 10.12
N VAL A 157 6.79 -12.90 9.60
CA VAL A 157 7.15 -14.14 10.29
C VAL A 157 8.50 -14.63 9.78
N HIS A 158 9.52 -14.59 10.65
CA HIS A 158 10.79 -15.23 10.34
C HIS A 158 10.59 -16.73 10.15
N PRO A 159 11.07 -17.33 9.03
CA PRO A 159 11.13 -18.78 8.95
C PRO A 159 12.00 -19.27 10.11
N ALA A 160 11.46 -20.13 10.96
CA ALA A 160 12.24 -20.76 12.01
C ALA A 160 13.49 -21.35 11.35
N GLN A 161 14.69 -20.93 11.81
CA GLN A 161 15.96 -21.46 11.33
C GLN A 161 15.86 -22.98 11.28
N GLY A 162 15.84 -23.52 10.07
CA GLY A 162 15.45 -24.90 9.83
C GLY A 162 16.24 -25.86 10.71
N ARG A 163 15.52 -26.78 11.38
CA ARG A 163 16.13 -28.03 11.84
C ARG A 163 16.88 -28.63 10.65
N ARG A 164 18.19 -28.84 10.82
CA ARG A 164 19.03 -29.57 9.87
C ARG A 164 18.32 -30.87 9.50
N LEU A 165 17.91 -31.01 8.25
CA LEU A 165 17.63 -32.31 7.68
C LEU A 165 18.99 -32.97 7.48
N HIS A 166 19.34 -33.87 8.39
CA HIS A 166 20.34 -34.89 8.10
C HIS A 166 19.80 -35.75 6.97
N GLN A 167 20.46 -35.74 5.81
CA GLN A 167 20.89 -36.92 5.05
C GLN A 167 22.16 -36.56 4.28
#